data_AF-A0A3M1DFM3-F1
#
_entry.id   AF-A0A3M1DFM3-F1
#
_cell.length_a   1.000
_cell.length_b   1.000
_cell.length_c   1.000
_cell.angle_alpha   90.00
_cell.angle_beta   90.00
_cell.angle_gamma   90.00
#
_symmetry.space_group_name_H-M   'P 1'
#
loop_
_entity.id
_entity.type
_entity.pdbx_description
1 polymer ?
#
loop_
_entity_poly.entity_id
_entity_poly.type
_entity_poly.pdbx_seq_one_letter_code
_entity_poly.pdbx_strand_id
1 'polypeptide(L)'
;MVFHLRFEHASNLLALLILPFVVFLHFYFLRHIQRRGLRFANFKALKRITGKRLITRNYLFLSLRLITLTLIIFSTAGPVLWYEG
;
A
#
# COMPACT_ATOMS: atom_id res chain seq x y z
N MET A 1 -12.31 25.78 24.37
CA MET A 1 -12.45 24.53 23.59
C MET A 1 -11.43 24.45 22.46
N VAL A 2 -10.25 23.92 22.76
CA VAL A 2 -9.22 23.61 21.77
C VAL A 2 -8.77 22.16 21.98
N PHE A 3 -8.68 21.40 20.89
CA PHE A 3 -8.14 20.04 20.89
C PHE A 3 -6.69 20.06 20.46
N HIS A 4 -5.81 19.42 21.23
CA HIS A 4 -4.40 19.28 20.91
C HIS A 4 -4.05 17.82 20.70
N LEU A 5 -3.47 17.50 19.54
CA LEU A 5 -2.91 16.18 19.27
C LEU A 5 -1.43 16.17 19.67
N ARG A 6 -1.05 15.30 20.59
CA ARG A 6 0.35 15.05 20.96
C ARG A 6 0.71 13.61 20.60
N PHE A 7 1.97 13.38 20.23
CA PHE A 7 2.48 12.04 19.96
C PHE A 7 3.59 11.74 20.97
N GLU A 8 3.49 10.62 21.69
CA GLU A 8 4.48 10.22 22.68
C GLU A 8 5.83 9.87 22.04
N HIS A 9 5.78 9.25 20.87
CA HIS A 9 6.97 8.86 20.11
C HIS A 9 6.94 9.45 18.71
N ALA A 10 7.12 10.77 18.62
CA ALA A 10 7.09 11.51 17.36
C ALA A 10 8.11 11.00 16.32
N SER A 11 9.23 10.39 16.77
CA SER A 11 10.22 9.75 15.87
C SER A 11 9.63 8.62 15.04
N ASN A 12 8.58 7.94 15.53
CA ASN A 12 7.96 6.81 14.84
C ASN A 12 7.12 7.24 13.63
N LEU A 13 6.72 8.52 13.55
CA LEU A 13 6.04 9.07 12.37
C LEU A 13 6.91 9.02 11.11
N LEU A 14 8.24 9.02 11.25
CA LEU A 14 9.16 8.84 10.12
C LEU A 14 8.95 7.50 9.40
N ALA A 15 8.40 6.49 10.08
CA ALA A 15 8.04 5.22 9.45
C ALA A 15 6.98 5.36 8.34
N LEU A 16 6.24 6.47 8.28
CA LEU A 16 5.32 6.76 7.16
C LEU A 16 6.07 6.87 5.82
N LEU A 17 7.36 7.21 5.82
CA LEU A 17 8.20 7.21 4.61
C LEU A 17 8.34 5.82 3.98
N ILE A 18 8.02 4.75 4.71
CA ILE A 18 8.02 3.37 4.16
C ILE A 18 6.81 3.15 3.23
N LEU A 19 5.70 3.88 3.41
CA LEU A 19 4.50 3.73 2.58
C LEU A 19 4.77 3.94 1.07
N PRO A 20 5.42 5.03 0.61
CA PRO A 20 5.72 5.19 -0.81
C PRO A 20 6.66 4.11 -1.34
N PHE A 21 7.58 3.61 -0.50
CA PHE A 21 8.46 2.49 -0.87
C PHE A 21 7.66 1.20 -1.10
N VAL A 22 6.70 0.88 -0.23
CA VAL A 22 5.80 -0.28 -0.37
C VAL A 22 4.96 -0.18 -1.64
N VAL A 23 4.45 1.02 -1.95
CA VAL A 23 3.70 1.29 -3.19
C VAL A 23 4.58 1.04 -4.41
N PHE A 24 5.78 1.62 -4.44
CA PHE A 24 6.72 1.44 -5.54
C PHE A 24 7.07 -0.04 -5.74
N LEU A 25 7.39 -0.73 -4.65
CA LEU A 25 7.76 -2.14 -4.67
C LEU A 25 6.61 -3.02 -5.16
N HIS A 26 5.37 -2.72 -4.77
CA HIS A 26 4.18 -3.43 -5.28
C HIS A 26 4.05 -3.31 -6.80
N PHE A 27 4.18 -2.10 -7.36
CA PHE A 27 4.13 -1.90 -8.80
C PHE A 27 5.34 -2.52 -9.52
N TYR A 28 6.52 -2.48 -8.91
CA TYR A 28 7.72 -3.13 -9.44
C TYR A 28 7.53 -4.65 -9.55
N PHE A 29 7.06 -5.30 -8.48
CA PHE A 29 6.77 -6.73 -8.48
C PHE A 29 5.65 -7.08 -9.45
N LEU A 30 4.58 -6.29 -9.51
CA LEU A 30 3.49 -6.52 -10.46
C LEU A 30 4.01 -6.51 -11.90
N ARG A 31 4.88 -5.55 -12.25
CA ARG A 31 5.49 -5.46 -13.58
C ARG A 31 6.44 -6.64 -13.86
N HIS A 32 7.17 -7.11 -12.85
CA HIS A 32 8.10 -8.23 -12.99
C HIS A 32 7.38 -9.58 -13.14
N ILE A 33 6.35 -9.82 -12.33
CA ILE A 33 5.49 -11.01 -12.41
C ILE A 33 4.78 -11.04 -13.76
N GLN A 34 4.25 -9.90 -14.22
CA GLN A 34 3.69 -9.81 -15.57
C GLN A 34 4.74 -10.19 -16.62
N ARG A 35 5.94 -9.58 -16.61
CA ARG A 35 7.00 -9.90 -17.58
C ARG A 35 7.40 -11.37 -17.60
N ARG A 36 7.42 -12.04 -16.43
CA ARG A 36 7.69 -13.49 -16.33
C ARG A 36 6.51 -14.32 -16.83
N GLY A 37 5.28 -14.06 -16.36
CA GLY A 37 4.09 -14.79 -16.80
C GLY A 37 3.84 -14.71 -18.31
N LEU A 38 4.16 -13.57 -18.92
CA LEU A 38 4.10 -13.34 -20.36
C LEU A 38 5.09 -14.19 -21.17
N ARG A 39 6.24 -14.55 -20.59
CA ARG A 39 7.27 -15.39 -21.24
C ARG A 39 6.96 -16.89 -21.11
N PHE A 40 6.27 -17.31 -20.05
CA PHE A 40 6.07 -18.73 -19.74
C PHE A 40 4.77 -19.33 -20.27
N ALA A 41 3.68 -18.57 -20.40
CA ALA A 41 2.39 -19.12 -20.78
C ALA A 41 1.87 -18.46 -22.06
N ASN A 42 2.42 -18.87 -23.20
CA ASN A 42 1.77 -18.78 -24.52
C ASN A 42 0.93 -17.49 -24.71
N PHE A 43 1.52 -16.32 -24.44
CA PHE A 43 0.77 -15.06 -24.30
C PHE A 43 -0.04 -14.72 -25.56
N LYS A 44 0.43 -15.19 -26.72
CA LYS A 44 -0.25 -15.10 -28.00
C LYS A 44 -1.58 -15.86 -28.03
N ALA A 45 -1.68 -17.00 -27.35
CA ALA A 45 -2.91 -17.77 -27.19
C ALA A 45 -3.82 -17.15 -26.11
N LEU A 46 -3.27 -16.80 -24.94
CA LEU A 46 -4.06 -16.21 -23.85
C LEU A 46 -4.68 -14.87 -24.25
N LYS A 47 -3.93 -14.00 -24.95
CA LYS A 47 -4.44 -12.71 -25.46
C LYS A 47 -5.56 -12.86 -26.51
N ARG A 48 -5.60 -14.01 -27.21
CA ARG A 48 -6.63 -14.35 -28.21
C ARG A 48 -7.92 -14.85 -27.55
N ILE A 49 -7.81 -15.55 -26.42
CA ILE A 49 -8.94 -16.15 -25.68
C ILE A 49 -9.51 -15.16 -24.65
N THR A 50 -8.66 -14.36 -24.00
CA THR A 50 -9.06 -13.44 -22.91
C THR A 50 -9.66 -12.12 -23.39
N GLY A 51 -9.66 -11.83 -24.70
CA GLY A 51 -10.41 -10.75 -25.35
C GLY A 51 -10.47 -9.45 -24.54
N LYS A 52 -9.44 -8.59 -24.63
CA LYS A 52 -9.37 -7.25 -24.01
C LYS A 52 -9.72 -7.16 -22.51
N ARG A 53 -9.88 -8.26 -21.75
CA ARG A 53 -10.12 -8.15 -20.31
C ARG A 53 -8.86 -7.64 -19.64
N LEU A 54 -8.91 -6.35 -19.31
CA LEU A 54 -7.96 -5.63 -18.49
C LEU A 54 -7.64 -6.51 -17.28
N ILE A 55 -6.37 -6.85 -17.12
CA ILE A 55 -5.83 -7.48 -15.93
C ILE A 55 -6.40 -6.71 -14.74
N THR A 56 -7.25 -7.36 -13.93
CA THR A 56 -7.84 -6.75 -12.73
C THR A 56 -6.69 -6.29 -11.86
N ARG A 57 -6.42 -4.98 -11.89
CA ARG A 57 -5.32 -4.34 -11.20
C ARG A 57 -5.73 -4.36 -9.73
N ASN A 58 -5.14 -5.28 -8.97
CA ASN A 58 -5.64 -5.70 -7.66
C ASN A 58 -5.35 -4.64 -6.57
N TYR A 59 -5.92 -3.45 -6.74
CA TYR A 59 -5.73 -2.29 -5.87
C TYR A 59 -6.27 -2.51 -4.46
N LEU A 60 -7.24 -3.42 -4.29
CA LEU A 60 -7.85 -3.75 -3.00
C LEU A 60 -6.83 -4.29 -1.99
N PHE A 61 -5.90 -5.14 -2.42
CA PHE A 61 -4.88 -5.66 -1.52
C PHE A 61 -3.81 -4.62 -1.19
N LEU A 62 -3.51 -3.73 -2.14
CA LEU A 62 -2.60 -2.61 -1.89
C LEU A 62 -3.21 -1.64 -0.87
N SER A 63 -4.49 -1.27 -1.02
CA SER A 63 -5.16 -0.35 -0.10
C SER A 63 -5.28 -0.94 1.30
N LEU A 64 -5.69 -2.20 1.44
CA LEU A 64 -5.74 -2.87 2.74
C LEU A 64 -4.36 -2.88 3.41
N ARG A 65 -3.30 -3.22 2.68
CA ARG A 65 -1.94 -3.23 3.21
C ARG A 65 -1.50 -1.85 3.70
N LEU A 66 -1.81 -0.79 2.95
CA LEU A 66 -1.48 0.58 3.33
C LEU A 66 -2.25 1.01 4.57
N ILE A 67 -3.56 0.72 4.64
CA ILE A 67 -4.39 1.03 5.82
C ILE A 67 -3.81 0.33 7.05
N THR A 68 -3.53 -0.97 6.96
CA THR A 68 -2.96 -1.73 8.08
C THR A 68 -1.61 -1.16 8.53
N LEU A 69 -0.70 -0.84 7.60
CA LEU A 69 0.60 -0.24 7.96
C LEU A 69 0.43 1.13 8.62
N THR A 70 -0.49 1.95 8.13
CA THR A 70 -0.74 3.28 8.69
C THR A 70 -1.30 3.17 10.11
N LEU A 71 -2.24 2.23 10.34
CA LEU A 71 -2.78 1.95 11.68
C LEU A 71 -1.69 1.44 12.64
N ILE A 72 -0.79 0.58 12.18
CA ILE A 72 0.34 0.11 12.99
C ILE A 72 1.26 1.28 13.36
N ILE A 73 1.60 2.15 12.40
CA ILE A 73 2.48 3.30 12.65
C ILE A 73 1.84 4.28 13.62
N PHE A 74 0.53 4.55 13.49
CA PHE A 74 -0.17 5.37 14.48
C PHE A 74 -0.25 4.68 15.83
N SER A 75 -0.49 3.37 15.88
CA SER A 75 -0.48 2.61 17.13
C SER A 75 0.86 2.68 17.85
N THR A 76 1.99 2.71 17.13
CA THR A 76 3.33 2.83 17.74
C THR A 76 3.75 4.27 18.02
N ALA A 77 3.17 5.27 17.35
CA ALA A 77 3.44 6.68 17.61
C ALA A 77 2.75 7.21 18.88
N GLY A 78 1.72 6.51 19.38
CA GLY A 78 0.99 6.87 20.60
C GLY A 78 0.30 8.24 20.50
N PRO A 79 -0.72 8.41 19.64
CA PRO A 79 -1.48 9.65 19.55
C PRO A 79 -2.32 9.85 20.82
N VAL A 80 -2.09 10.96 21.51
CA VAL A 80 -2.83 11.40 22.69
C VAL A 80 -3.64 12.64 22.33
N LEU A 81 -4.97 12.54 22.50
CA LEU A 81 -5.89 13.65 22.31
C LEU A 81 -6.06 14.39 23.65
N TRP A 82 -5.51 15.59 23.74
CA TRP A 82 -5.71 16.47 24.88
C TRP A 82 -6.89 17.40 24.63
N TYR A 83 -7.75 17.52 25.64
CA TYR A 83 -8.89 18.41 25.63
C TYR A 83 -8.68 19.53 26.64
N GLU A 84 -8.59 20.77 26.15
CA GLU A 84 -8.63 21.97 26.98
C GLU A 84 -10.00 22.65 26.83
N GLY A 85 -10.78 22.57 27.92
CA GLY A 85 -12.13 23.13 28.05
C GLY A 85 -12.12 24.64 28.06
#